data_AF-A0A9E4TCL5-F1
#
_entry.id   AF-A0A9E4TCL5-F1
#
_cell.length_a   1.000
_cell.length_b   1.000
_cell.length_c   1.000
_cell.angle_alpha   90.00
_cell.angle_beta   90.00
_cell.angle_gamma   90.00
#
_symmetry.space_group_name_H-M   'P 1'
#
loop_
_entity.id
_entity.type
_entity.pdbx_description
1 polymer ?
#
loop_
_entity_poly.entity_id
_entity_poly.type
_entity_poly.pdbx_seq_one_letter_code
_entity_poly.pdbx_strand_id
1 'polypeptide(L)'
;MTLAARIDGWWRTPAPAKRLAVLRVLVGGFAVGYVVIRAPNFVSYASFDDSQFAPVGVATLLDGPLSGVLLRLLVAATVVVGVAFLAGWRFRFSGPAFAVLLLALMTYRNAWGQVFHTENILVLHVLVLGLSPAADALSVDSRGGDVPGEEARYGWPIRLMCVITVLTYFIAGETKLRIAGL
;
A
#
# COMPACT_ATOMS: atom_id res chain seq x y z
N MET A 1 13.86 -33.33 4.82
CA MET A 1 13.74 -31.88 4.59
C MET A 1 13.17 -31.22 5.84
N THR A 2 13.79 -30.16 6.33
CA THR A 2 13.28 -29.37 7.46
C THR A 2 12.08 -28.50 7.03
N LEU A 3 11.26 -28.08 7.99
CA LEU A 3 10.17 -27.13 7.75
C LEU A 3 10.69 -25.82 7.12
N ALA A 4 11.83 -25.32 7.62
CA ALA A 4 12.48 -24.13 7.09
C ALA A 4 12.84 -24.26 5.60
N ALA A 5 13.37 -25.42 5.17
CA ALA A 5 13.71 -25.67 3.77
C ALA A 5 12.45 -25.70 2.87
N ARG A 6 11.32 -26.19 3.38
CA ARG A 6 10.05 -26.18 2.64
C ARG A 6 9.50 -24.76 2.48
N ILE A 7 9.59 -23.95 3.55
CA ILE A 7 9.14 -22.55 3.52
C ILE A 7 10.00 -21.73 2.56
N ASP A 8 11.34 -21.86 2.63
CA ASP A 8 12.24 -21.15 1.72
C ASP A 8 11.99 -21.54 0.26
N GLY A 9 11.84 -22.84 -0.01
CA GLY A 9 11.51 -23.34 -1.35
C GLY A 9 10.19 -22.77 -1.89
N TRP A 10 9.13 -22.78 -1.07
CA TRP A 10 7.85 -22.16 -1.44
C TRP A 10 7.98 -20.65 -1.66
N TRP A 11 8.69 -19.94 -0.78
CA TRP A 11 8.89 -18.49 -0.85
C TRP A 11 9.57 -18.06 -2.15
N ARG A 12 10.58 -18.83 -2.59
CA ARG A 12 11.41 -18.57 -3.77
C ARG A 12 10.87 -19.15 -5.08
N THR A 13 9.73 -19.85 -5.09
CA THR A 13 9.18 -20.41 -6.33
C THR A 13 9.03 -19.31 -7.40
N PRO A 14 9.61 -19.50 -8.61
CA PRO A 14 9.60 -18.50 -9.67
C PRO A 14 8.19 -18.03 -10.05
N ALA A 15 8.09 -16.78 -10.51
CA ALA A 15 6.86 -16.25 -11.09
C ALA A 15 7.19 -15.32 -12.27
N PRO A 16 6.28 -15.14 -13.24
CA PRO A 16 6.47 -14.18 -14.32
C PRO A 16 6.45 -12.73 -13.81
N ALA A 17 7.33 -11.87 -14.33
CA ALA A 17 7.33 -10.44 -14.06
C ALA A 17 5.96 -9.78 -14.33
N LYS A 18 5.30 -10.20 -15.42
CA LYS A 18 3.96 -9.73 -15.82
C LYS A 18 2.91 -9.93 -14.73
N ARG A 19 3.00 -11.01 -13.94
CA ARG A 19 2.03 -11.29 -12.86
C ARG A 19 2.12 -10.25 -11.75
N LEU A 20 3.35 -9.93 -11.34
CA LEU A 20 3.59 -8.90 -10.32
C LEU A 20 3.20 -7.50 -10.85
N ALA A 21 3.47 -7.22 -12.12
CA ALA A 21 3.08 -5.96 -12.75
C ALA A 21 1.55 -5.78 -12.85
N VAL A 22 0.80 -6.84 -13.12
CA VAL A 22 -0.68 -6.79 -13.09
C VAL A 22 -1.16 -6.45 -11.68
N LEU A 23 -0.59 -7.06 -10.64
CA LEU A 23 -0.92 -6.71 -9.25
C LEU A 23 -0.62 -5.24 -8.95
N ARG A 24 0.53 -4.71 -9.40
CA ARG A 24 0.85 -3.28 -9.29
C ARG A 24 -0.23 -2.40 -9.90
N VAL A 25 -0.66 -2.70 -11.12
CA VAL A 25 -1.69 -1.91 -11.83
C VAL A 25 -3.04 -2.00 -11.14
N LEU A 26 -3.48 -3.19 -10.73
CA LEU A 26 -4.78 -3.37 -10.08
C LEU A 26 -4.83 -2.74 -8.68
N VAL A 27 -3.86 -3.05 -7.83
CA VAL A 27 -3.79 -2.54 -6.45
C VAL A 27 -3.49 -1.04 -6.44
N GLY A 28 -2.52 -0.59 -7.25
CA GLY A 28 -2.21 0.83 -7.38
C GLY A 28 -3.36 1.61 -8.01
N GLY A 29 -4.08 1.01 -8.97
CA GLY A 29 -5.23 1.62 -9.63
C GLY A 29 -6.37 1.85 -8.65
N PHE A 30 -6.66 0.84 -7.84
CA PHE A 30 -7.59 0.96 -6.74
C PHE A 30 -7.15 2.02 -5.73
N ALA A 31 -5.87 2.04 -5.31
CA ALA A 31 -5.36 3.01 -4.35
C ALA A 31 -5.47 4.46 -4.85
N VAL A 32 -5.04 4.73 -6.09
CA VAL A 32 -5.14 6.06 -6.69
C VAL A 32 -6.60 6.45 -6.87
N GLY A 33 -7.44 5.55 -7.40
CA GLY A 33 -8.87 5.79 -7.54
C GLY A 33 -9.54 6.12 -6.21
N TYR A 34 -9.21 5.36 -5.16
CA TYR A 34 -9.69 5.61 -3.80
C TYR A 34 -9.30 7.00 -3.31
N VAL A 35 -8.01 7.39 -3.44
CA VAL A 35 -7.54 8.71 -3.01
C VAL A 35 -8.21 9.84 -3.79
N VAL A 36 -8.34 9.70 -5.11
CA VAL A 36 -8.97 10.71 -5.97
C VAL A 36 -10.46 10.87 -5.62
N ILE A 37 -11.20 9.78 -5.55
CA ILE A 37 -12.65 9.80 -5.24
C ILE A 37 -12.89 10.35 -3.84
N ARG A 38 -12.04 10.01 -2.87
CA ARG A 38 -12.16 10.44 -1.48
C ARG A 38 -11.44 11.77 -1.19
N ALA A 39 -10.82 12.42 -2.18
CA ALA A 39 -10.05 13.66 -1.99
C ALA A 39 -10.82 14.74 -1.21
N PRO A 40 -12.12 15.01 -1.46
CA PRO A 40 -12.89 15.97 -0.65
C PRO A 40 -12.94 15.59 0.84
N ASN A 41 -13.08 14.31 1.16
CA ASN A 41 -13.10 13.82 2.54
C ASN A 41 -11.73 13.93 3.22
N PHE A 42 -10.63 13.72 2.47
CA PHE A 42 -9.30 13.91 3.02
C PHE A 42 -9.05 15.38 3.36
N VAL A 43 -9.45 16.30 2.48
CA VAL A 43 -9.21 17.73 2.68
C VAL A 43 -10.14 18.32 3.76
N SER A 44 -11.33 17.74 3.99
CA SER A 44 -12.25 18.23 5.02
C SER A 44 -11.70 18.12 6.44
N TYR A 45 -10.73 17.25 6.71
CA TYR A 45 -10.09 17.19 8.03
C TYR A 45 -9.37 18.50 8.40
N ALA A 46 -9.02 19.35 7.43
CA ALA A 46 -8.44 20.66 7.72
C ALA A 46 -9.40 21.65 8.39
N SER A 47 -10.70 21.34 8.47
CA SER A 47 -11.70 22.16 9.16
C SER A 47 -12.24 21.52 10.43
N PHE A 48 -11.66 20.40 10.88
CA PHE A 48 -12.05 19.75 12.12
C PHE A 48 -11.42 20.49 13.31
N ASP A 49 -11.99 20.33 14.50
CA ASP A 49 -11.42 20.91 15.71
C ASP A 49 -10.15 20.17 16.10
N ASP A 50 -9.04 20.89 16.29
CA ASP A 50 -7.72 20.32 16.59
C ASP A 50 -7.75 19.41 17.84
N SER A 51 -8.65 19.64 18.79
CA SER A 51 -8.80 18.79 19.99
C SER A 51 -9.28 17.37 19.68
N GLN A 52 -9.81 17.14 18.48
CA GLN A 52 -10.26 15.82 18.01
C GLN A 52 -9.13 15.02 17.35
N PHE A 53 -7.95 15.63 17.14
CA PHE A 53 -6.81 14.95 16.54
C PHE A 53 -6.18 13.97 17.55
N ALA A 54 -6.32 12.68 17.28
CA ALA A 54 -5.78 11.59 18.09
C ALA A 54 -4.77 10.78 17.26
N PRO A 55 -3.49 11.20 17.21
CA PRO A 55 -2.52 10.62 16.28
C PRO A 55 -2.26 9.14 16.57
N VAL A 56 -2.14 8.36 15.50
CA VAL A 56 -1.81 6.93 15.51
C VAL A 56 -0.75 6.62 14.45
N GLY A 57 -0.07 5.48 14.55
CA GLY A 57 0.92 5.07 13.55
C GLY A 57 2.01 6.13 13.33
N VAL A 58 2.36 6.40 12.07
CA VAL A 58 3.32 7.46 11.71
C VAL A 58 2.85 8.90 12.00
N ALA A 59 1.55 9.14 12.25
CA ALA A 59 1.05 10.48 12.58
C ALA A 59 1.41 10.89 14.02
N THR A 60 1.87 9.96 14.87
CA THR A 60 2.39 10.28 16.23
C THR A 60 3.69 11.08 16.20
N LEU A 61 4.32 11.20 15.01
CA LEU A 61 5.47 12.08 14.79
C LEU A 61 5.07 13.55 14.64
N LEU A 62 3.77 13.86 14.58
CA LEU A 62 3.27 15.22 14.49
C LEU A 62 2.90 15.74 15.88
N ASP A 63 3.26 17.00 16.17
CA ASP A 63 2.86 17.68 17.40
C ASP A 63 1.38 18.14 17.37
N GLY A 64 0.74 18.07 16.20
CA GLY A 64 -0.65 18.49 15.97
C GLY A 64 -1.10 18.22 14.54
N PRO A 65 -2.35 18.57 14.19
CA PRO A 65 -2.88 18.35 12.86
C PRO A 65 -2.12 19.15 11.80
N LEU A 66 -2.09 18.62 10.58
CA LEU A 66 -1.46 19.31 9.46
C LEU A 66 -2.28 20.55 9.09
N SER A 67 -1.59 21.64 8.77
CA SER A 67 -2.25 22.80 8.17
C SER A 67 -2.99 22.41 6.88
N GLY A 68 -4.08 23.10 6.56
CA GLY A 68 -4.87 22.78 5.37
C GLY A 68 -4.08 22.83 4.05
N VAL A 69 -3.01 23.64 3.98
CA VAL A 69 -2.09 23.66 2.84
C VAL A 69 -1.28 22.38 2.77
N LEU A 70 -0.66 21.95 3.88
CA LEU A 70 0.14 20.72 3.92
C LEU A 70 -0.71 19.49 3.64
N LEU A 71 -1.95 19.44 4.14
CA LEU A 71 -2.87 18.34 3.86
C LEU A 71 -3.24 18.26 2.37
N ARG A 72 -3.56 19.39 1.73
CA ARG A 72 -3.82 19.43 0.28
C ARG A 72 -2.60 19.02 -0.53
N LEU A 73 -1.41 19.46 -0.14
CA LEU A 73 -0.15 19.06 -0.77
C LEU A 73 0.10 17.56 -0.62
N LEU A 74 -0.13 16.99 0.56
CA LEU A 74 -0.01 15.55 0.81
C LEU A 74 -0.95 14.76 -0.10
N VAL A 75 -2.22 15.15 -0.20
CA VAL A 75 -3.21 14.50 -1.09
C VAL A 75 -2.77 14.61 -2.55
N ALA A 76 -2.43 15.82 -3.01
CA ALA A 76 -2.00 16.06 -4.39
C ALA A 76 -0.73 15.27 -4.74
N ALA A 77 0.28 15.28 -3.87
CA ALA A 77 1.51 14.51 -4.04
C ALA A 77 1.23 13.01 -4.09
N THR A 78 0.35 12.51 -3.22
CA THR A 78 -0.05 11.09 -3.21
C THR A 78 -0.68 10.68 -4.54
N VAL A 79 -1.56 11.52 -5.10
CA VAL A 79 -2.18 11.25 -6.41
C VAL A 79 -1.14 11.30 -7.53
N VAL A 80 -0.33 12.37 -7.62
CA VAL A 80 0.65 12.54 -8.70
C VAL A 80 1.69 11.42 -8.70
N VAL A 81 2.25 11.10 -7.52
CA VAL A 81 3.23 10.02 -7.38
C VAL A 81 2.55 8.65 -7.57
N GLY A 82 1.29 8.51 -7.18
CA GLY A 82 0.49 7.31 -7.45
C GLY A 82 0.25 7.06 -8.94
N VAL A 83 0.03 8.11 -9.74
CA VAL A 83 -0.04 7.99 -11.20
C VAL A 83 1.31 7.57 -11.78
N ALA A 84 2.43 8.11 -11.27
CA ALA A 84 3.76 7.66 -11.66
C ALA A 84 4.02 6.19 -11.28
N PHE A 85 3.60 5.77 -10.08
CA PHE A 85 3.64 4.38 -9.62
C PHE A 85 2.84 3.46 -10.56
N LEU A 86 1.64 3.87 -10.96
CA LEU A 86 0.75 3.14 -11.87
C LEU A 86 1.31 3.01 -13.28
N ALA A 87 1.88 4.10 -13.79
CA ALA A 87 2.61 4.07 -15.06
C ALA A 87 3.89 3.25 -14.96
N GLY A 88 4.42 3.05 -13.76
CA GLY A 88 5.73 2.44 -13.52
C GLY A 88 6.83 3.32 -14.12
N TRP A 89 6.68 4.64 -13.95
CA TRP A 89 7.60 5.64 -14.44
C TRP A 89 8.58 6.03 -13.33
N ARG A 90 9.88 5.95 -13.61
CA ARG A 90 10.96 6.08 -12.62
C ARG A 90 10.67 5.24 -11.37
N PHE A 91 10.30 3.98 -11.55
CA PHE A 91 9.69 3.16 -10.49
C PHE A 91 10.58 2.96 -9.27
N ARG A 92 11.91 2.98 -9.44
CA ARG A 92 12.86 2.98 -8.31
C ARG A 92 12.61 4.09 -7.28
N PHE A 93 11.96 5.17 -7.69
CA PHE A 93 11.58 6.29 -6.83
C PHE A 93 10.07 6.37 -6.63
N SER A 94 9.26 6.26 -7.70
CA SER A 94 7.81 6.38 -7.58
C SER A 94 7.18 5.23 -6.79
N GLY A 95 7.79 4.04 -6.84
CA GLY A 95 7.46 2.87 -6.02
C GLY A 95 7.46 3.18 -4.52
N PRO A 96 8.64 3.40 -3.91
CA PRO A 96 8.76 3.71 -2.49
C PRO A 96 8.06 5.01 -2.10
N ALA A 97 8.13 6.06 -2.94
CA ALA A 97 7.53 7.35 -2.63
C ALA A 97 6.01 7.26 -2.53
N PHE A 98 5.34 6.55 -3.47
CA PHE A 98 3.89 6.36 -3.39
C PHE A 98 3.50 5.58 -2.12
N ALA A 99 4.25 4.53 -1.78
CA ALA A 99 3.97 3.73 -0.60
C ALA A 99 4.08 4.54 0.71
N VAL A 100 5.12 5.38 0.83
CA VAL A 100 5.31 6.26 2.00
C VAL A 100 4.22 7.33 2.06
N LEU A 101 3.92 8.00 0.95
CA LEU A 101 2.86 9.03 0.90
C LEU A 101 1.49 8.46 1.22
N LEU A 102 1.15 7.28 0.67
CA LEU A 102 -0.10 6.61 0.95
C LEU A 102 -0.20 6.19 2.42
N LEU A 103 0.89 5.63 3.00
CA LEU A 103 0.95 5.30 4.43
C LEU A 103 0.72 6.55 5.30
N ALA A 104 1.39 7.66 4.98
CA ALA A 104 1.23 8.92 5.70
C ALA A 104 -0.21 9.44 5.61
N LEU A 105 -0.80 9.46 4.42
CA LEU A 105 -2.17 9.95 4.21
C LEU A 105 -3.22 9.08 4.92
N MET A 106 -3.13 7.75 4.81
CA MET A 106 -4.09 6.85 5.47
C MET A 106 -3.94 6.88 6.99
N THR A 107 -2.72 7.03 7.48
CA THR A 107 -2.47 7.16 8.91
C THR A 107 -3.00 8.49 9.45
N TYR A 108 -2.79 9.58 8.71
CA TYR A 108 -3.35 10.89 9.07
C TYR A 108 -4.88 10.84 9.12
N ARG A 109 -5.53 10.19 8.15
CA ARG A 109 -6.98 9.95 8.19
C ARG A 109 -7.41 9.21 9.47
N ASN A 110 -6.69 8.15 9.84
CA ASN A 110 -7.03 7.35 11.02
C ASN A 110 -6.89 8.12 12.34
N ALA A 111 -6.21 9.27 12.35
CA ALA A 111 -6.09 10.14 13.52
C ALA A 111 -7.38 10.93 13.85
N TRP A 112 -8.40 10.90 12.99
CA TRP A 112 -9.66 11.67 13.14
C TRP A 112 -10.87 10.82 13.53
N GLY A 113 -10.67 9.78 14.35
CA GLY A 113 -11.74 9.16 15.15
C GLY A 113 -12.34 7.84 14.65
N GLN A 114 -12.20 7.45 13.38
CA GLN A 114 -12.53 6.08 12.95
C GLN A 114 -11.33 5.39 12.32
N VAL A 115 -10.75 4.45 13.08
CA VAL A 115 -9.73 3.54 12.57
C VAL A 115 -10.43 2.49 11.71
N PHE A 116 -10.48 2.74 10.41
CA PHE A 116 -10.93 1.72 9.47
C PHE A 116 -9.74 0.83 9.13
N HIS A 117 -9.81 -0.43 9.55
CA HIS A 117 -8.75 -1.41 9.29
C HIS A 117 -8.77 -1.92 7.84
N THR A 118 -9.84 -1.66 7.09
CA THR A 118 -10.01 -2.10 5.70
C THR A 118 -8.97 -1.47 4.78
N GLU A 119 -8.53 -0.24 5.02
CA GLU A 119 -7.52 0.42 4.21
C GLU A 119 -6.08 -0.01 4.56
N ASN A 120 -5.86 -0.62 5.72
CA ASN A 120 -4.51 -1.03 6.14
C ASN A 120 -3.93 -2.13 5.24
N ILE A 121 -4.76 -3.09 4.82
CA ILE A 121 -4.31 -4.14 3.89
C ILE A 121 -3.89 -3.56 2.54
N LEU A 122 -4.62 -2.55 2.05
CA LEU A 122 -4.28 -1.83 0.82
C LEU A 122 -2.90 -1.18 0.93
N VAL A 123 -2.65 -0.45 2.03
CA VAL A 123 -1.36 0.22 2.26
C VAL A 123 -0.23 -0.80 2.33
N LEU A 124 -0.42 -1.92 3.03
CA LEU A 124 0.58 -2.99 3.10
C LEU A 124 0.88 -3.61 1.73
N HIS A 125 -0.14 -3.85 0.90
CA HIS A 125 0.06 -4.33 -0.46
C HIS A 125 0.80 -3.31 -1.34
N VAL A 126 0.47 -2.02 -1.24
CA VAL A 126 1.20 -0.96 -1.96
C VAL A 126 2.66 -0.87 -1.49
N LEU A 127 2.94 -1.02 -0.19
CA LEU A 127 4.31 -1.11 0.35
C LEU A 127 5.10 -2.27 -0.26
N VAL A 128 4.51 -3.47 -0.27
CA VAL A 128 5.16 -4.64 -0.88
C VAL A 128 5.45 -4.40 -2.35
N LEU A 129 4.47 -3.88 -3.10
CA LEU A 129 4.61 -3.63 -4.53
C LEU A 129 5.64 -2.51 -4.82
N GLY A 130 5.59 -1.41 -4.07
CA GLY A 130 6.49 -0.26 -4.23
C GLY A 130 7.94 -0.53 -3.87
N LEU A 131 8.20 -1.57 -3.05
CA LEU A 131 9.54 -2.02 -2.65
C LEU A 131 10.01 -3.27 -3.42
N SER A 132 9.25 -3.71 -4.42
CA SER A 132 9.54 -4.90 -5.23
C SER A 132 9.79 -4.52 -6.70
N PRO A 133 10.34 -5.43 -7.54
CA PRO A 133 10.57 -5.15 -8.97
C PRO A 133 9.26 -5.22 -9.79
N ALA A 134 8.20 -4.56 -9.32
CA ALA A 134 6.85 -4.65 -9.90
C ALA A 134 6.67 -3.84 -11.20
N ALA A 135 7.68 -3.08 -11.62
CA ALA A 135 7.70 -2.33 -12.87
C ALA A 135 8.61 -2.93 -13.94
N ASP A 136 9.18 -4.12 -13.72
CA ASP A 136 9.98 -4.82 -14.75
C ASP A 136 9.12 -5.27 -15.95
N ALA A 137 7.78 -5.22 -15.82
CA ALA A 137 6.83 -5.43 -16.90
C ALA A 137 5.66 -4.44 -16.83
N LEU A 138 4.96 -4.25 -17.95
CA LEU A 138 3.78 -3.37 -18.08
C LEU A 138 4.00 -1.95 -17.52
N SER A 139 5.20 -1.41 -17.65
CA SER A 139 5.55 -0.07 -17.18
C SER A 139 6.04 0.79 -18.33
N VAL A 140 6.09 2.11 -18.11
CA VAL A 140 6.75 3.05 -19.00
C VAL A 140 8.25 2.79 -19.04
N ASP A 141 8.87 2.48 -17.90
CA ASP A 141 10.31 2.20 -17.79
C ASP A 141 10.72 0.92 -18.54
N SER A 142 9.82 -0.06 -18.70
CA SER A 142 10.07 -1.32 -19.42
C SER A 142 9.66 -1.28 -20.90
N ARG A 143 9.20 -0.13 -21.43
CA ARG A 143 8.76 -0.04 -22.84
C ARG A 143 9.94 -0.21 -23.79
N GLY A 144 9.81 -1.13 -24.74
CA GLY A 144 10.83 -1.39 -25.77
C GLY A 144 11.98 -2.29 -25.32
N GLY A 145 11.97 -2.79 -24.07
CA GLY A 145 12.87 -3.84 -23.60
C GLY A 145 12.19 -5.21 -23.59
N ASP A 146 13.01 -6.26 -23.50
CA ASP A 146 12.50 -7.62 -23.33
C ASP A 146 11.84 -7.79 -21.96
N VAL A 147 10.68 -8.46 -21.94
CA VAL A 147 10.01 -8.78 -20.68
C VAL A 147 10.79 -9.89 -19.98
N PRO A 148 11.23 -9.70 -18.73
CA PRO A 148 11.97 -10.74 -18.01
C PRO A 148 11.17 -12.04 -17.88
N GLY A 149 11.90 -13.15 -17.88
CA GLY A 149 11.35 -14.50 -17.69
C GLY A 149 10.83 -14.75 -16.26
N GLU A 150 10.61 -16.02 -15.94
CA GLU A 150 10.18 -16.40 -14.60
C GLU A 150 11.35 -16.40 -13.62
N GLU A 151 11.23 -15.64 -12.53
CA GLU A 151 12.27 -15.54 -11.52
C GLU A 151 11.68 -15.49 -10.10
N ALA A 152 12.49 -15.93 -9.13
CA ALA A 152 12.12 -15.92 -7.71
C ALA A 152 11.81 -14.51 -7.17
N ARG A 153 12.48 -13.47 -7.70
CA ARG A 153 12.29 -12.07 -7.28
C ARG A 153 10.88 -11.53 -7.54
N TYR A 154 10.13 -12.15 -8.45
CA TYR A 154 8.74 -11.80 -8.73
C TYR A 154 7.73 -12.62 -7.92
N GLY A 155 8.14 -13.77 -7.38
CA GLY A 155 7.25 -14.69 -6.66
C GLY A 155 7.05 -14.31 -5.19
N TRP A 156 8.12 -13.95 -4.49
CA TRP A 156 8.06 -13.63 -3.06
C TRP A 156 7.11 -12.46 -2.71
N PRO A 157 6.99 -11.36 -3.49
CA PRO A 157 6.10 -10.26 -3.13
C PRO A 157 4.63 -10.71 -3.17
N ILE A 158 4.28 -11.54 -4.15
CA ILE A 158 2.93 -12.10 -4.31
C ILE A 158 2.58 -12.95 -3.09
N ARG A 159 3.52 -13.79 -2.64
CA ARG A 159 3.33 -14.64 -1.45
C ARG A 159 3.22 -13.82 -0.19
N LEU A 160 4.04 -12.79 -0.04
CA LEU A 160 3.93 -11.86 1.08
C LEU A 160 2.56 -11.19 1.11
N MET A 161 2.04 -10.73 -0.03
CA MET A 161 0.68 -10.19 -0.13
C MET A 161 -0.39 -11.21 0.28
N CYS A 162 -0.27 -12.47 -0.14
CA CYS A 162 -1.17 -13.54 0.29
C CYS A 162 -1.10 -13.79 1.81
N VAL A 163 0.11 -13.85 2.38
CA VAL A 163 0.30 -14.02 3.83
C VAL A 163 -0.32 -12.85 4.59
N ILE A 164 -0.08 -11.61 4.15
CA ILE A 164 -0.71 -10.41 4.74
C ILE A 164 -2.23 -10.54 4.73
N THR A 165 -2.81 -10.97 3.61
CA THR A 165 -4.26 -11.18 3.50
C THR A 165 -4.75 -12.24 4.49
N VAL A 166 -4.12 -13.42 4.50
CA VAL A 166 -4.51 -14.52 5.40
C VAL A 166 -4.41 -14.09 6.86
N LEU A 167 -3.30 -13.46 7.27
CA LEU A 167 -3.11 -12.98 8.63
C LEU A 167 -4.14 -11.92 9.01
N THR A 168 -4.43 -10.98 8.12
CA THR A 168 -5.42 -9.92 8.38
C THR A 168 -6.80 -10.52 8.65
N TYR A 169 -7.26 -11.44 7.79
CA TYR A 169 -8.55 -12.10 7.98
C TYR A 169 -8.56 -13.07 9.18
N PHE A 170 -7.45 -13.76 9.43
CA PHE A 170 -7.32 -14.65 10.58
C PHE A 170 -7.43 -13.87 11.90
N ILE A 171 -6.68 -12.78 12.05
CA ILE A 171 -6.71 -11.93 13.25
C ILE A 171 -8.11 -11.33 13.43
N ALA A 172 -8.72 -10.80 12.36
CA ALA A 172 -10.07 -10.26 12.42
C ALA A 172 -11.10 -11.32 12.84
N GLY A 173 -10.99 -12.54 12.30
CA GLY A 173 -11.84 -13.67 12.65
C GLY A 173 -11.66 -14.10 14.11
N GLU A 174 -10.42 -14.24 14.57
CA GLU A 174 -10.09 -14.63 15.94
C GLU A 174 -10.60 -13.61 16.97
N THR A 175 -10.40 -12.31 16.70
CA THR A 175 -10.91 -11.23 17.56
C THR A 175 -12.43 -11.28 17.63
N LYS A 176 -13.09 -11.57 16.49
CA LYS A 176 -14.55 -11.70 16.44
C LYS A 176 -15.03 -12.91 17.24
N LEU A 177 -14.35 -14.05 17.18
CA LEU A 177 -14.69 -15.23 17.98
C LEU A 177 -14.54 -14.95 19.49
N ARG A 178 -13.48 -14.26 19.89
CA ARG A 178 -13.23 -13.92 21.31
C ARG A 178 -14.24 -12.93 21.89
N ILE A 179 -14.61 -11.90 21.12
CA ILE A 179 -15.44 -10.80 21.62
C ILE A 179 -16.92 -11.08 21.40
N ALA A 180 -17.31 -11.59 20.23
CA ALA A 180 -18.72 -11.74 19.87
C ALA A 180 -19.32 -13.07 20.36
N GLY A 181 -18.49 -14.09 20.63
CA GLY A 181 -18.94 -15.45 20.97
C GLY A 181 -19.75 -16.08 19.83
N LEU A 182 -19.24 -17.16 19.24
CA LEU A 182 -20.12 -18.08 18.51
C LEU A 182 -20.77 -19.04 19.50
#